data_AF-A0A2I2MIS8-F1
#
_entry.id   AF-A0A2I2MIS8-F1
#
_cell.length_a   1.000
_cell.length_b   1.000
_cell.length_c   1.000
_cell.angle_alpha   90.00
_cell.angle_beta   90.00
_cell.angle_gamma   90.00
#
_symmetry.space_group_name_H-M   'P 1'
#
loop_
_entity.id
_entity.type
_entity.pdbx_description
1 polymer ?
#
loop_
_entity_poly.entity_id
_entity_poly.type
_entity_poly.pdbx_seq_one_letter_code
_entity_poly.pdbx_strand_id
1 'polypeptide(L)'
;MVVRNGYNPERTIQTGIGDVSVRMPKVRDRSQNGVVFHSSLIPPYIRKTRSLEELIPLLYLKGVSTGQMQEALAALVGGEARGFSPALVSRLKAKWTKE
;
A
#
# COMPACT_ATOMS: atom_id res chain seq x y z
N MET A 1 -21.92 20.75 -13.33
CA MET A 1 -22.13 20.14 -12.00
C MET A 1 -21.33 18.84 -11.92
N VAL A 2 -20.64 18.63 -10.79
CA VAL A 2 -19.87 17.41 -10.52
C VAL A 2 -20.76 16.42 -9.78
N VAL A 3 -20.86 15.17 -10.28
CA VAL A 3 -21.71 14.13 -9.68
C VAL A 3 -20.92 12.86 -9.42
N ARG A 4 -21.27 12.14 -8.34
CA ARG A 4 -20.75 10.79 -8.10
C ARG A 4 -21.32 9.82 -9.15
N ASN A 5 -20.47 9.05 -9.79
CA ASN A 5 -20.80 8.11 -10.86
C ASN A 5 -20.29 6.70 -10.52
N GLY A 6 -20.79 6.16 -9.41
CA GLY A 6 -20.42 4.85 -8.90
C GLY A 6 -19.06 4.81 -8.20
N TYR A 7 -18.42 3.66 -8.29
CA TYR A 7 -17.16 3.37 -7.61
C TYR A 7 -16.20 2.63 -8.55
N ASN A 8 -14.91 2.77 -8.30
CA ASN A 8 -13.91 1.89 -8.90
C ASN A 8 -14.02 0.47 -8.31
N PRO A 9 -13.46 -0.54 -9.00
CA PRO A 9 -13.34 -1.88 -8.45
C PRO A 9 -12.69 -1.84 -7.07
N GLU A 10 -13.22 -2.67 -6.18
CA GLU A 10 -12.68 -2.83 -4.84
C GLU A 10 -11.27 -3.40 -4.90
N ARG A 11 -10.42 -2.92 -4.01
CA ARG A 11 -9.05 -3.41 -3.88
C ARG A 11 -8.64 -3.44 -2.43
N THR A 12 -7.85 -4.45 -2.11
CA THR A 12 -7.25 -4.61 -0.78
C THR A 12 -5.97 -3.80 -0.68
N ILE A 13 -5.83 -3.09 0.44
CA ILE A 13 -4.62 -2.38 0.85
C ILE A 13 -4.10 -3.05 2.11
N GLN A 14 -2.84 -3.46 2.07
CA GLN A 14 -2.17 -4.04 3.23
C GLN A 14 -1.76 -2.92 4.19
N THR A 15 -2.28 -2.93 5.41
CA THR A 15 -2.01 -1.94 6.46
C THR A 15 -1.33 -2.62 7.64
N GLY A 16 -0.83 -1.84 8.61
CA GLY A 16 -0.18 -2.40 9.81
C GLY A 16 -1.10 -3.23 10.72
N ILE A 17 -2.42 -3.12 10.56
CA ILE A 17 -3.42 -3.90 11.30
C ILE A 17 -3.97 -5.08 10.49
N GLY A 18 -3.43 -5.30 9.27
CA GLY A 18 -3.91 -6.31 8.34
C GLY A 18 -4.48 -5.71 7.06
N ASP A 19 -5.16 -6.55 6.29
CA ASP A 19 -5.73 -6.22 4.99
C ASP A 19 -7.04 -5.43 5.11
N VAL A 20 -7.11 -4.30 4.41
CA VAL A 20 -8.29 -3.42 4.39
C VAL A 20 -8.81 -3.30 2.97
N SER A 21 -10.04 -3.75 2.75
CA SER A 21 -10.72 -3.60 1.47
C SER A 21 -11.27 -2.19 1.30
N VAL A 22 -10.91 -1.53 0.19
CA VAL A 22 -11.28 -0.15 -0.08
C VAL A 22 -11.91 -0.03 -1.46
N ARG A 23 -12.98 0.76 -1.52
CA ARG A 23 -13.68 1.10 -2.75
C ARG A 23 -13.69 2.62 -2.95
N MET A 24 -13.01 3.10 -3.99
CA MET A 24 -12.86 4.54 -4.28
C MET A 24 -14.07 5.08 -5.05
N PRO A 25 -14.63 6.24 -4.67
CA PRO A 25 -15.72 6.85 -5.42
C PRO A 25 -15.23 7.32 -6.79
N LYS A 26 -16.05 7.11 -7.81
CA LYS A 26 -15.81 7.63 -9.15
C LYS A 26 -16.67 8.87 -9.34
N VAL A 27 -16.07 9.91 -9.92
CA VAL A 27 -16.74 11.19 -10.13
C VAL A 27 -16.82 11.45 -11.64
N ARG A 28 -17.98 11.94 -12.10
CA ARG A 28 -18.20 12.38 -13.47
C ARG A 28 -18.49 13.88 -13.45
N ASP A 29 -17.65 14.63 -14.15
CA ASP A 29 -17.91 16.05 -14.40
C ASP A 29 -18.94 16.20 -15.53
N ARG A 30 -20.09 16.82 -15.24
CA ARG A 30 -21.09 17.19 -16.25
C ARG A 30 -20.92 18.65 -16.72
N SER A 31 -20.03 19.41 -16.10
CA SER A 31 -19.76 20.82 -16.43
C SER A 31 -18.83 21.00 -17.63
N GLN A 32 -18.16 19.93 -18.08
CA GLN A 32 -17.04 19.99 -19.05
C GLN A 32 -15.85 20.85 -18.58
N ASN A 33 -15.70 21.06 -17.27
CA ASN A 33 -14.59 21.84 -16.70
C ASN A 33 -13.36 20.95 -16.40
N GLY A 34 -13.44 19.65 -16.65
CA GLY A 34 -12.32 18.71 -16.51
C GLY A 34 -12.02 18.29 -15.07
N VAL A 35 -12.98 18.42 -14.15
CA VAL A 35 -12.73 18.13 -12.72
C VAL A 35 -12.64 16.62 -12.47
N VAL A 36 -11.50 16.16 -11.95
CA VAL A 36 -11.26 14.76 -11.58
C VAL A 36 -11.04 14.63 -10.07
N PHE A 37 -11.64 13.62 -9.46
CA PHE A 37 -11.40 13.30 -8.06
C PHE A 37 -10.20 12.36 -7.91
N HIS A 38 -9.21 12.82 -7.14
CA HIS A 38 -8.10 12.00 -6.67
C HIS A 38 -8.10 11.99 -5.14
N SER A 39 -8.16 10.81 -4.54
CA SER A 39 -8.03 10.68 -3.09
C SER A 39 -6.60 10.96 -2.67
N SER A 40 -6.41 11.94 -1.78
CA SER A 40 -5.13 12.22 -1.14
C SER A 40 -4.75 11.15 -0.10
N LEU A 41 -5.75 10.59 0.58
CA LEU A 41 -5.56 9.52 1.57
C LEU A 41 -5.15 8.20 0.92
N ILE A 42 -5.76 7.89 -0.23
CA ILE A 42 -5.56 6.62 -0.92
C ILE A 42 -5.27 6.92 -2.38
N PRO A 43 -4.00 7.23 -2.71
CA PRO A 43 -3.61 7.51 -4.08
C PRO A 43 -3.90 6.35 -5.03
N PRO A 44 -3.99 6.61 -6.35
CA PRO A 44 -4.07 5.56 -7.34
C PRO A 44 -2.95 4.52 -7.17
N TYR A 45 -3.28 3.27 -7.46
CA TYR A 45 -2.36 2.12 -7.42
C TYR A 45 -1.65 1.76 -6.09
N ILE A 46 -1.85 2.49 -5.00
CA ILE A 46 -1.29 2.09 -3.69
C ILE A 46 -1.86 0.73 -3.27
N ARG A 47 -0.96 -0.17 -2.83
CA ARG A 47 -1.30 -1.52 -2.35
C ARG A 47 -0.92 -1.76 -0.89
N LYS A 48 -0.07 -0.91 -0.32
CA LYS A 48 0.47 -1.03 1.04
C LYS A 48 0.64 0.34 1.68
N THR A 49 0.57 0.42 3.01
CA THR A 49 0.83 1.68 3.72
C THR A 49 2.32 1.98 3.78
N ARG A 50 2.66 3.28 3.78
CA ARG A 50 4.03 3.78 3.94
C ARG A 50 4.70 3.24 5.21
N SER A 51 3.97 3.19 6.32
CA SER A 51 4.45 2.66 7.60
C SER A 51 4.98 1.23 7.49
N LEU A 52 4.41 0.42 6.59
CA LEU A 52 4.79 -0.95 6.41
C LEU A 52 6.04 -1.11 5.52
N GLU A 53 6.23 -0.20 4.56
CA GLU A 53 7.47 -0.11 3.79
C GLU A 53 8.64 0.34 4.66
N GLU A 54 8.41 1.27 5.59
CA GLU A 54 9.41 1.78 6.55
C GLU A 54 9.82 0.73 7.59
N LEU A 55 8.94 -0.23 7.88
CA LEU A 55 9.24 -1.33 8.80
C LEU A 55 10.35 -2.26 8.28
N ILE A 56 10.50 -2.41 6.96
CA ILE A 56 11.47 -3.36 6.38
C ILE A 56 12.93 -2.99 6.72
N PRO A 57 13.40 -1.75 6.50
CA PRO A 57 14.72 -1.32 6.96
C PRO A 57 14.92 -1.51 8.46
N LEU A 58 13.89 -1.25 9.27
CA LEU A 58 13.97 -1.42 10.72
C LEU A 58 14.17 -2.89 11.11
N LEU A 59 13.44 -3.81 10.50
CA LEU A 59 13.62 -5.25 10.73
C LEU A 59 15.03 -5.71 10.34
N TYR A 60 15.54 -5.22 9.20
CA TYR A 60 16.91 -5.53 8.77
C TYR A 60 17.95 -5.00 9.77
N LEU A 61 17.79 -3.77 10.26
CA LEU A 61 18.67 -3.19 11.28
C LEU A 61 18.62 -3.95 12.61
N LYS A 62 17.48 -4.56 12.94
CA LYS A 62 17.31 -5.42 14.11
C LYS A 62 17.87 -6.83 13.93
N GLY A 63 18.53 -7.11 12.80
CA GLY A 63 19.19 -8.39 12.54
C GLY A 63 18.27 -9.47 11.97
N VAL A 64 17.04 -9.11 11.54
CA VAL A 64 16.17 -10.05 10.83
C VAL A 64 16.73 -10.27 9.43
N SER A 65 17.12 -11.50 9.13
CA SER A 65 17.61 -11.86 7.80
C SER A 65 16.49 -11.74 6.76
N THR A 66 16.85 -11.50 5.49
CA THR A 66 15.88 -11.44 4.38
C THR A 66 15.04 -12.72 4.28
N GLY A 67 15.61 -13.89 4.63
CA GLY A 67 14.90 -15.16 4.62
C GLY A 67 13.83 -15.29 5.72
N GLN A 68 14.01 -14.62 6.85
CA GLN A 68 13.06 -14.62 7.98
C GLN A 68 12.10 -13.42 7.95
N MET A 69 12.27 -12.49 7.02
CA MET A 69 11.48 -11.26 6.99
C MET A 69 9.99 -11.50 6.77
N GLN A 70 9.64 -12.50 5.96
CA GLN A 70 8.24 -12.87 5.72
C GLN A 70 7.55 -13.37 6.99
N GLU A 71 8.26 -14.16 7.80
CA GLU A 71 7.79 -14.69 9.08
C GLU A 71 7.63 -13.56 10.12
N ALA A 72 8.63 -12.69 10.23
CA ALA A 72 8.58 -11.52 11.11
C ALA A 72 7.42 -10.58 10.75
N LEU A 73 7.19 -10.33 9.45
CA LEU A 73 6.06 -9.51 9.00
C LEU A 73 4.71 -10.20 9.22
N ALA A 74 4.62 -11.52 9.02
CA ALA A 74 3.40 -12.26 9.30
C ALA A 74 3.03 -12.23 10.79
N ALA A 75 4.02 -12.27 11.69
CA ALA A 75 3.79 -12.14 13.12
C ALA A 75 3.26 -10.74 13.52
N LEU A 76 3.69 -9.69 12.81
CA LEU A 76 3.32 -8.30 13.11
C LEU A 76 1.99 -7.87 12.47
N VAL A 77 1.69 -8.38 11.28
CA VAL A 77 0.58 -7.89 10.43
C VAL A 77 -0.48 -8.97 10.20
N GLY A 78 -0.29 -10.16 10.77
CA GLY A 78 -1.13 -11.33 10.58
C GLY A 78 -0.75 -12.18 9.36
N GLY A 79 -1.40 -13.34 9.24
CA GLY A 79 -1.11 -14.37 8.23
C GLY A 79 -1.27 -13.96 6.76
N GLU A 80 -1.72 -12.73 6.49
CA GLU A 80 -1.93 -12.19 5.14
C GLU A 80 -0.82 -11.22 4.70
N ALA A 81 0.41 -11.37 5.20
CA ALA A 81 1.57 -10.64 4.68
C ALA A 81 1.98 -11.05 3.24
N ARG A 82 1.04 -11.46 2.38
CA ARG A 82 1.23 -12.00 1.01
C ARG A 82 1.82 -11.00 0.02
N GLY A 83 2.14 -9.78 0.45
CA GLY A 83 2.69 -8.72 -0.38
C GLY A 83 4.21 -8.55 -0.37
N PHE A 84 4.97 -9.26 0.47
CA PHE A 84 6.40 -9.01 0.70
C PHE A 84 7.31 -10.13 0.19
N SER A 85 7.38 -10.31 -1.12
CA SER A 85 8.37 -11.22 -1.69
C SER A 85 9.82 -10.74 -1.39
N PRO A 86 10.80 -11.65 -1.31
CA PRO A 86 12.21 -11.28 -1.14
C PRO A 86 12.71 -10.26 -2.18
N ALA A 87 12.18 -10.33 -3.41
CA ALA A 87 12.49 -9.37 -4.47
C ALA A 87 11.93 -7.96 -4.19
N LEU A 88 10.79 -7.83 -3.50
CA LEU A 88 10.27 -6.54 -3.05
C LEU A 88 11.12 -5.98 -1.91
N VAL A 89 11.49 -6.82 -0.94
CA VAL A 89 12.39 -6.46 0.17
C VAL A 89 13.70 -5.91 -0.36
N SER A 90 14.32 -6.62 -1.31
CA SER A 90 15.57 -6.19 -1.95
C SER A 90 15.44 -4.82 -2.63
N ARG A 91 14.34 -4.59 -3.37
CA ARG A 91 14.05 -3.29 -4.00
C ARG A 91 13.84 -2.17 -2.98
N LEU A 92 13.11 -2.43 -1.90
CA LEU A 92 12.85 -1.44 -0.85
C LEU A 92 14.14 -1.08 -0.10
N LYS A 93 14.99 -2.07 0.19
CA LYS A 93 16.33 -1.83 0.72
C LYS A 93 17.16 -0.97 -0.24
N ALA A 94 17.19 -1.30 -1.53
CA ALA A 94 17.95 -0.54 -2.52
C ALA A 94 17.45 0.90 -2.67
N LYS A 95 16.15 1.14 -2.52
CA LYS A 95 15.57 2.49 -2.49
C LYS A 95 16.02 3.24 -1.23
N TRP A 96 15.94 2.60 -0.07
CA TRP A 96 16.35 3.19 1.21
C TRP A 96 17.84 3.53 1.27
N THR A 97 18.73 2.69 0.73
CA THR A 97 20.18 3.00 0.68
C THR A 97 20.52 4.16 -0.26
N LYS A 98 19.60 4.57 -1.13
CA LYS A 98 19.77 5.72 -2.03
C LYS A 98 19.21 7.03 -1.46
N GLU A 99 18.46 6.96 -0.36
CA GLU A 99 18.04 8.12 0.46
C GLU A 99 19.16 8.53 1.42
#